data_AF-C4XSW2-F1
#
_entry.id   AF-C4XSW2-F1
#
_cell.length_a   1.000
_cell.length_b   1.000
_cell.length_c   1.000
_cell.angle_alpha   90.00
_cell.angle_beta   90.00
_cell.angle_gamma   90.00
#
_symmetry.space_group_name_H-M   'P 1'
#
loop_
_entity.id
_entity.type
_entity.pdbx_description
1 polymer ?
#
loop_
_entity_poly.entity_id
_entity_poly.type
_entity_poly.pdbx_seq_one_letter_code
_entity_poly.pdbx_strand_id
1 'polypeptide(L)'
;MTVPLGLDVAPANNLRAYLTTGTPRHYPVIVGARQYSWRSVIALPLKAAVEHLPAAVDLNSPAGRFTASYEVIDGKLTVKRELVINKTAYTAKEYADVQSLLYAFIDDQRAVISFRLGQ
;
A
#
# COMPACT_ATOMS: atom_id res chain seq x y z
N MET A 1 -10.73 25.10 17.93
CA MET A 1 -11.11 23.68 18.03
C MET A 1 -10.33 22.93 16.96
N THR A 2 -9.26 22.24 17.33
CA THR A 2 -8.35 21.59 16.37
C THR A 2 -8.87 20.18 16.11
N VAL A 3 -9.45 19.95 14.93
CA VAL A 3 -9.84 18.60 14.50
C VAL A 3 -8.54 17.80 14.27
N PRO A 4 -8.40 16.56 14.78
CA PRO A 4 -7.24 15.75 14.48
C PRO A 4 -7.13 15.57 12.96
N LEU A 5 -6.00 15.96 12.39
CA LEU A 5 -5.64 15.55 11.04
C LEU A 5 -5.55 14.03 11.07
N GLY A 6 -6.43 13.34 10.33
CA GLY A 6 -6.41 11.89 10.21
C GLY A 6 -5.08 11.38 9.67
N LEU A 7 -4.94 10.05 9.57
CA LEU A 7 -3.71 9.45 9.02
C LEU A 7 -3.42 9.98 7.61
N ASP A 8 -2.26 10.63 7.47
CA ASP A 8 -1.72 10.98 6.17
C ASP A 8 -0.99 9.76 5.60
N VAL A 9 -1.53 9.20 4.52
CA VAL A 9 -0.94 8.06 3.82
C VAL A 9 0.04 8.49 2.71
N ALA A 10 0.30 9.79 2.55
CA ALA A 10 1.23 10.36 1.58
C ALA A 10 2.18 11.38 2.25
N PRO A 11 3.35 10.96 2.79
CA PRO A 11 4.19 9.86 2.31
C PRO A 11 4.19 8.62 3.23
N ALA A 12 4.05 7.44 2.62
CA ALA A 12 3.91 6.17 3.33
C ALA A 12 5.12 5.70 4.14
N ASN A 13 6.27 6.37 4.03
CA ASN A 13 7.54 5.97 4.66
C ASN A 13 7.42 5.80 6.18
N ASN A 14 6.58 6.61 6.83
CA ASN A 14 6.35 6.55 8.28
C ASN A 14 4.97 6.01 8.66
N LEU A 15 4.12 5.61 7.71
CA LEU A 15 2.75 5.13 7.98
C LEU A 15 2.76 3.96 8.97
N ARG A 16 3.75 3.06 8.86
CA ARG A 16 3.94 1.94 9.77
C ARG A 16 4.11 2.35 11.23
N ALA A 17 4.74 3.50 11.50
CA ALA A 17 4.95 3.99 12.87
C ALA A 17 3.66 4.42 13.56
N TYR A 18 2.61 4.72 12.79
CA TYR A 18 1.29 5.08 13.32
C TYR A 18 0.37 3.87 13.54
N LEU A 19 0.81 2.67 13.16
CA LEU A 19 0.08 1.44 13.38
C LEU A 19 0.52 0.80 14.69
N THR A 20 -0.43 0.59 15.61
CA THR A 20 -0.17 -0.14 16.86
C THR A 20 0.16 -1.60 16.55
N THR A 21 1.28 -2.09 17.07
CA THR A 21 1.71 -3.49 16.94
C THR A 21 1.50 -4.23 18.25
N GLY A 22 0.95 -5.44 18.20
CA GLY A 22 0.99 -6.39 19.32
C GLY A 22 0.09 -6.07 20.53
N THR A 23 -0.65 -4.96 20.52
CA THR A 23 -1.63 -4.63 21.58
C THR A 23 -2.96 -4.21 20.96
N PRO A 24 -4.10 -4.74 21.46
CA PRO A 24 -5.41 -4.28 21.03
C PRO A 24 -5.56 -2.77 21.20
N ARG A 25 -6.19 -2.12 20.22
CA ARG A 25 -6.48 -0.70 20.32
C ARG A 25 -7.62 -0.48 21.32
N HIS A 26 -7.52 0.55 22.15
CA HIS A 26 -8.58 0.91 23.12
C HIS A 26 -9.55 1.98 22.59
N TYR A 27 -9.07 2.82 21.67
CA TYR A 27 -9.82 3.95 21.13
C TYR A 27 -10.03 3.81 19.61
N PRO A 28 -11.09 4.41 19.06
CA PRO A 28 -11.27 4.50 17.61
C PRO A 28 -10.07 5.12 16.91
N VAL A 29 -9.89 4.79 15.64
CA VAL A 29 -8.92 5.42 14.75
C VAL A 29 -9.64 6.23 13.68
N ILE A 30 -9.10 7.42 13.38
CA ILE A 30 -9.58 8.26 12.29
C ILE A 30 -8.55 8.16 11.15
N VAL A 31 -8.97 7.58 10.03
CA VAL A 31 -8.13 7.35 8.85
C VAL A 31 -8.59 8.23 7.69
N GLY A 32 -9.91 8.45 7.56
CA GLY A 32 -10.53 9.19 6.46
C GLY A 32 -10.89 8.28 5.28
N ALA A 33 -12.17 8.30 4.87
CA ALA A 33 -12.62 7.58 3.69
C ALA A 33 -12.00 8.22 2.45
N ARG A 34 -11.23 7.44 1.68
CA ARG A 34 -10.43 7.93 0.55
C ARG A 34 -10.17 6.81 -0.44
N GLN A 35 -9.96 7.20 -1.70
CA GLN A 35 -9.47 6.31 -2.74
C GLN A 35 -8.20 6.91 -3.34
N TYR A 36 -7.19 6.08 -3.49
CA TYR A 36 -5.92 6.44 -4.08
C TYR A 36 -5.61 5.50 -5.23
N SER A 37 -5.07 6.07 -6.30
CA SER A 37 -4.56 5.31 -7.44
C SER A 37 -3.17 5.81 -7.77
N TRP A 38 -2.22 4.88 -7.88
CA TRP A 38 -0.87 5.15 -8.32
C TRP A 38 -0.56 4.33 -9.57
N ARG A 39 0.02 4.99 -10.56
CA ARG A 39 0.56 4.34 -11.75
C ARG A 39 1.99 4.82 -11.97
N SER A 40 2.94 3.93 -11.73
CA SER A 40 4.36 4.18 -11.96
C SER A 40 4.81 3.42 -13.20
N VAL A 41 5.59 4.08 -14.06
CA VAL A 41 6.22 3.45 -15.22
C VAL A 41 7.73 3.64 -15.09
N ILE A 42 8.44 2.54 -15.04
CA ILE A 42 9.89 2.49 -14.89
C ILE A 42 10.47 1.99 -16.21
N ALA A 43 11.24 2.83 -16.89
CA ALA A 43 12.01 2.38 -18.05
C ALA A 43 13.17 1.50 -17.57
N LEU A 44 13.27 0.30 -18.12
CA LEU A 44 14.36 -0.61 -17.81
C LEU A 44 15.61 -0.22 -18.61
N PRO A 45 16.82 -0.35 -18.03
CA PRO A 45 18.05 -0.17 -18.78
C PRO A 45 18.13 -1.11 -19.99
N LEU A 46 18.88 -0.71 -21.02
CA LEU A 46 19.06 -1.52 -22.22
C LEU A 46 19.60 -2.91 -21.84
N LYS A 47 18.99 -3.98 -22.37
CA LYS A 47 19.32 -5.39 -22.07
C LYS A 47 19.10 -5.80 -20.61
N ALA A 48 18.41 -5.01 -19.79
CA ALA A 48 17.98 -5.46 -18.47
C ALA A 48 16.82 -6.45 -18.61
N ALA A 49 16.91 -7.57 -17.92
CA ALA A 49 15.81 -8.51 -17.74
C ALA A 49 15.30 -8.41 -16.30
N VAL A 50 13.98 -8.48 -16.12
CA VAL A 50 13.40 -8.57 -14.78
C VAL A 50 13.63 -9.98 -14.25
N GLU A 51 14.27 -10.08 -13.09
CA GLU A 51 14.58 -11.36 -12.45
C GLU A 51 13.53 -11.69 -11.40
N HIS A 52 13.09 -10.69 -10.63
CA HIS A 52 12.05 -10.86 -9.63
C HIS A 52 11.03 -9.72 -9.72
N LEU A 53 9.76 -10.11 -9.76
CA LEU A 53 8.62 -9.24 -9.49
C LEU A 53 7.92 -9.72 -8.22
N PRO A 54 7.42 -8.80 -7.39
CA PRO A 54 6.50 -9.14 -6.32
C PRO A 54 5.25 -9.83 -6.87
N ALA A 55 4.61 -10.66 -6.03
CA ALA A 55 3.29 -11.18 -6.35
C ALA A 55 2.28 -10.03 -6.44
N ALA A 56 1.30 -10.16 -7.34
CA ALA A 56 0.16 -9.25 -7.36
C ALA A 56 -0.61 -9.36 -6.04
N VAL A 57 -1.14 -8.23 -5.58
CA VAL A 57 -1.96 -8.16 -4.36
C VAL A 57 -3.40 -7.88 -4.77
N ASP A 58 -4.34 -8.65 -4.21
CA ASP A 58 -5.77 -8.32 -4.21
C ASP A 58 -6.32 -8.64 -2.82
N LEU A 59 -6.33 -7.62 -1.96
CA LEU A 59 -6.83 -7.72 -0.60
C LEU A 59 -8.17 -6.99 -0.51
N ASN A 60 -9.19 -7.71 -0.06
CA ASN A 60 -10.49 -7.14 0.28
C ASN A 60 -10.76 -7.39 1.76
N SER A 61 -11.03 -6.32 2.51
CA SER A 61 -11.35 -6.37 3.94
C SER A 61 -12.58 -5.52 4.25
N PRO A 62 -13.21 -5.69 5.42
CA PRO A 62 -14.29 -4.79 5.85
C PRO A 62 -13.89 -3.30 5.89
N ALA A 63 -12.59 -2.99 6.00
CA ALA A 63 -12.08 -1.62 5.96
C ALA A 63 -11.89 -1.06 4.55
N GLY A 64 -11.89 -1.90 3.51
CA GLY A 64 -11.76 -1.48 2.12
C GLY A 64 -10.97 -2.46 1.26
N ARG A 65 -10.28 -1.96 0.25
CA ARG A 65 -9.59 -2.79 -0.74
C ARG A 65 -8.21 -2.25 -1.06
N PHE A 66 -7.25 -3.15 -1.21
CA PHE A 66 -5.95 -2.83 -1.77
C PHE A 66 -5.61 -3.77 -2.92
N THR A 67 -5.22 -3.20 -4.06
CA THR A 67 -4.69 -3.97 -5.20
C THR A 67 -3.33 -3.47 -5.63
N ALA A 68 -2.49 -4.39 -6.08
CA ALA A 68 -1.21 -4.09 -6.71
C ALA A 68 -0.95 -5.05 -7.88
N SER A 69 -0.52 -4.51 -9.01
CA SER A 69 -0.18 -5.29 -10.20
C SER A 69 1.10 -4.79 -10.84
N TYR A 70 1.88 -5.73 -11.37
CA TYR A 70 3.19 -5.52 -11.98
C TYR A 70 3.20 -6.12 -13.38
N GLU A 71 3.60 -5.33 -14.37
CA GLU A 71 3.57 -5.75 -15.76
C GLU A 71 4.80 -5.21 -16.51
N VAL A 72 5.49 -6.08 -17.24
CA VAL A 72 6.66 -5.71 -18.05
C VAL A 72 6.30 -5.81 -19.52
N ILE A 73 6.23 -4.67 -20.20
CA ILE A 73 5.95 -4.59 -21.65
C ILE A 73 6.96 -3.64 -22.28
N ASP A 74 7.55 -4.03 -23.41
CA ASP A 74 8.45 -3.19 -24.22
C ASP A 74 9.58 -2.52 -23.42
N GLY A 75 10.23 -3.29 -22.52
CA GLY A 75 11.31 -2.77 -21.68
C GLY A 75 10.86 -1.75 -20.63
N LYS A 76 9.57 -1.72 -20.28
CA LYS A 76 9.02 -0.87 -19.23
C LYS A 76 8.28 -1.71 -18.20
N LEU A 77 8.58 -1.49 -16.93
CA LEU A 77 7.80 -2.01 -15.81
C LEU A 77 6.71 -1.01 -15.45
N THR A 78 5.46 -1.41 -15.60
CA THR A 78 4.30 -0.68 -15.10
C THR A 78 3.89 -1.27 -13.75
N VAL A 79 3.80 -0.42 -12.73
CA VAL A 79 3.26 -0.76 -11.41
C VAL A 79 1.99 0.04 -11.20
N LYS A 80 0.88 -0.66 -10.95
CA LYS A 80 -0.41 -0.05 -10.60
C LYS A 80 -0.77 -0.45 -9.19
N ARG A 81 -1.21 0.52 -8.39
CA ARG A 81 -1.70 0.32 -7.02
C ARG A 81 -2.99 1.07 -6.82
N GLU A 82 -3.92 0.46 -6.11
CA GLU A 82 -5.15 1.10 -5.70
C GLU A 82 -5.42 0.82 -4.23
N LEU A 83 -5.67 1.87 -3.45
CA LEU A 83 -6.06 1.75 -2.04
C LEU A 83 -7.41 2.46 -1.85
N VAL A 84 -8.39 1.72 -1.36
CA VAL A 84 -9.71 2.21 -1.00
C VAL A 84 -9.90 2.02 0.50
N ILE A 85 -10.17 3.11 1.21
CA ILE A 85 -10.56 3.15 2.61
C ILE A 85 -12.01 3.60 2.67
N ASN A 86 -12.91 2.77 3.19
CA ASN A 86 -14.35 2.95 2.99
C ASN A 86 -15.06 3.77 4.09
N LYS A 87 -14.40 4.09 5.20
CA LYS A 87 -14.95 4.86 6.31
C LYS A 87 -13.95 5.88 6.85
N THR A 88 -14.47 6.93 7.45
CA THR A 88 -13.63 7.97 8.08
C THR A 88 -13.06 7.53 9.43
N ALA A 89 -13.85 6.80 10.22
CA ALA A 89 -13.46 6.32 11.53
C ALA A 89 -13.79 4.84 11.69
N TYR A 90 -12.94 4.14 12.42
CA TYR A 90 -13.08 2.72 12.73
C TYR A 90 -13.00 2.54 14.24
N THR A 91 -13.89 1.72 14.78
CA THR A 91 -13.87 1.36 16.20
C THR A 91 -12.59 0.58 16.54
N ALA A 92 -12.29 0.47 17.83
CA ALA A 92 -11.22 -0.39 18.33
C ALA A 92 -11.31 -1.83 17.79
N LYS A 93 -12.52 -2.37 17.65
CA LYS A 93 -12.78 -3.73 17.14
C LYS A 93 -12.51 -3.86 15.64
N GLU A 94 -12.82 -2.84 14.86
CA GLU A 94 -12.59 -2.80 13.40
C GLU A 94 -11.13 -2.48 13.04
N TYR A 95 -10.31 -2.12 14.02
CA TYR A 95 -8.93 -1.68 13.75
C TYR A 95 -8.07 -2.78 13.10
N ALA A 96 -8.32 -4.06 13.39
CA ALA A 96 -7.59 -5.15 12.75
C ALA A 96 -7.76 -5.16 11.22
N ASP A 97 -8.95 -4.80 10.72
CA ASP A 97 -9.24 -4.74 9.29
C ASP A 97 -8.49 -3.58 8.62
N VAL A 98 -8.44 -2.42 9.30
CA VAL A 98 -7.65 -1.25 8.87
C VAL A 98 -6.17 -1.59 8.86
N GLN A 99 -5.69 -2.22 9.92
CA GLN A 99 -4.29 -2.60 10.07
C GLN A 99 -3.86 -3.56 8.97
N SER A 100 -4.65 -4.60 8.69
CA SER A 100 -4.38 -5.55 7.60
C SER A 100 -4.32 -4.84 6.25
N LEU A 101 -5.28 -3.96 5.97
CA LEU A 101 -5.34 -3.19 4.73
C LEU A 101 -4.10 -2.30 4.54
N LEU A 102 -3.73 -1.55 5.57
CA LEU A 102 -2.59 -0.63 5.51
C LEU A 102 -1.24 -1.38 5.49
N TYR A 103 -1.12 -2.54 6.16
CA TYR A 103 0.09 -3.36 6.04
C TYR A 103 0.26 -3.93 4.63
N ALA A 104 -0.79 -4.42 3.99
CA ALA A 104 -0.69 -4.89 2.60
C ALA A 104 -0.18 -3.79 1.65
N PHE A 105 -0.67 -2.56 1.84
CA PHE A 105 -0.18 -1.40 1.10
C PHE A 105 1.29 -1.08 1.40
N ILE A 106 1.68 -1.00 2.67
CA ILE A 106 3.05 -0.68 3.09
C ILE A 106 4.04 -1.74 2.61
N ASP A 107 3.71 -3.02 2.78
CA ASP A 107 4.59 -4.12 2.44
C ASP A 107 4.78 -4.21 0.91
N ASP A 108 3.71 -3.99 0.13
CA ASP A 108 3.80 -3.94 -1.34
C ASP A 108 4.60 -2.72 -1.85
N GLN A 109 4.48 -1.56 -1.21
CA GLN A 109 5.31 -0.40 -1.55
C GLN A 109 6.80 -0.63 -1.27
N ARG A 110 7.12 -1.50 -0.31
CA ARG A 110 8.49 -1.87 0.07
C ARG A 110 8.98 -3.13 -0.62
N ALA A 111 8.16 -3.74 -1.47
CA ALA A 111 8.51 -4.97 -2.16
C ALA A 111 9.70 -4.74 -3.11
N VAL A 112 10.63 -5.70 -3.10
CA VAL A 112 11.85 -5.63 -3.89
C VAL A 112 11.55 -6.08 -5.31
N ILE A 113 12.03 -5.29 -6.28
CA ILE A 113 12.08 -5.68 -7.69
C ILE A 113 13.55 -5.80 -8.06
N SER A 114 13.95 -6.94 -8.62
CA SER A 114 15.34 -7.14 -9.06
C SER A 114 15.43 -7.23 -10.58
N PHE A 115 16.51 -6.64 -11.10
CA PHE A 115 16.84 -6.65 -12.52
C PHE A 115 18.22 -7.23 -12.69
N ARG A 116 18.38 -8.08 -13.70
CA ARG A 116 19.68 -8.55 -14.15
C ARG A 116 20.08 -7.76 -15.39
N LEU A 117 21.22 -7.08 -15.32
CA LEU A 117 21.83 -6.43 -16.47
C LEU A 117 22.52 -7.50 -17.32
N GLY A 118 22.25 -7.52 -18.63
CA GLY A 118 23.01 -8.35 -19.56
C GLY A 118 24.49 -7.95 -19.53
N GLN A 119 25.38 -8.94 -19.41
CA GLN A 119 26.82 -8.77 -19.63
C GLN A 119 27.11 -8.31 -21.06
#